data_AF-A0A0U1LMX4-F1
#
_entry.id   AF-A0A0U1LMX4-F1
#
_cell.length_a   1.000
_cell.length_b   1.000
_cell.length_c   1.000
_cell.angle_alpha   90.00
_cell.angle_beta   90.00
_cell.angle_gamma   90.00
#
_symmetry.space_group_name_H-M   'P 1'
#
loop_
_entity.id
_entity.type
_entity.pdbx_description
1 polymer ?
#
loop_
_entity_poly.entity_id
_entity_poly.type
_entity_poly.pdbx_seq_one_letter_code
_entity_poly.pdbx_strand_id
1 'polypeptide(L)'
;MGRTGKLKKKSDSLHSRAARRETSPSADVDKSLKSMPRVEAPAKQPLIHAAGISKKKSKTKAMSRAQRLRQQKSIERAESVMDQLETKVAKSIGKAKAVNARKAQWEDLNSKHDAAVKILQETQDDEEMESEQPSETTTNSHQPIISHAGGNIIPPDTHEVIDEDDEIT
;
A
#
# COMPACT_ATOMS: atom_id res chain seq x y z
N MET A 1 2.57 -32.59 -14.39
CA MET A 1 3.36 -32.15 -13.21
C MET A 1 4.78 -31.85 -13.69
N GLY A 2 5.26 -30.62 -13.54
CA GLY A 2 6.59 -30.22 -14.03
C GLY A 2 7.72 -30.82 -13.20
N ARG A 3 8.84 -31.19 -13.84
CA ARG A 3 10.05 -31.70 -13.15
C ARG A 3 10.73 -30.54 -12.42
N THR A 4 10.89 -30.64 -11.10
CA THR A 4 11.67 -29.67 -10.33
C THR A 4 13.16 -29.95 -10.48
N GLY A 5 13.96 -28.89 -10.66
CA GLY A 5 15.42 -29.00 -10.84
C GLY A 5 16.14 -29.54 -9.60
N LYS A 6 17.32 -30.14 -9.78
CA LYS A 6 18.16 -30.62 -8.68
C LYS A 6 18.55 -29.47 -7.75
N LEU A 7 18.15 -29.57 -6.48
CA LEU A 7 18.54 -28.62 -5.43
C LEU A 7 20.06 -28.73 -5.17
N LYS A 8 20.80 -27.64 -5.39
CA LYS A 8 22.21 -27.56 -4.98
C LYS A 8 22.27 -27.48 -3.45
N LYS A 9 23.05 -28.37 -2.82
CA LYS A 9 23.36 -28.28 -1.39
C LYS A 9 24.21 -27.02 -1.16
N LYS A 10 23.75 -26.13 -0.29
CA LYS A 10 24.51 -24.94 0.12
C LYS A 10 25.61 -25.39 1.08
N SER A 11 26.80 -24.81 0.97
CA SER A 11 27.88 -25.05 1.92
C SER A 11 27.45 -24.60 3.32
N ASP A 12 27.63 -25.46 4.32
CA ASP A 12 27.29 -25.12 5.69
C ASP A 12 28.14 -23.92 6.16
N SER A 13 27.47 -22.92 6.72
CA SER A 13 28.14 -21.71 7.22
C SER A 13 28.89 -22.02 8.53
N LEU A 14 30.11 -21.47 8.67
CA LEU A 14 30.97 -21.61 9.85
C LEU A 14 30.28 -21.21 11.16
N HIS A 15 29.35 -20.25 11.10
CA HIS A 15 28.63 -19.73 12.27
C HIS A 15 27.26 -20.40 12.47
N SER A 16 26.89 -21.36 11.62
CA SER A 16 25.60 -22.02 11.72
C SER A 16 25.48 -22.85 13.00
N ARG A 17 24.24 -23.02 13.47
CA ARG A 17 23.95 -23.89 14.61
C ARG A 17 24.37 -25.35 14.36
N ALA A 18 24.40 -25.79 13.11
CA ALA A 18 24.89 -27.13 12.74
C ALA A 18 26.41 -27.24 12.97
N ALA A 19 27.19 -26.26 12.52
CA ALA A 19 28.64 -26.23 12.75
C ALA A 19 29.00 -26.29 14.25
N ARG A 20 28.28 -25.53 15.09
CA ARG A 20 28.46 -25.55 16.55
C ARG A 20 28.02 -26.85 17.21
N ARG A 21 27.15 -27.64 16.56
CA ARG A 21 26.73 -28.97 17.04
C ARG A 21 27.76 -30.04 16.73
N GLU A 22 28.41 -29.96 15.57
CA GLU A 22 29.50 -30.88 15.20
C GLU A 22 30.71 -30.74 16.15
N THR A 23 30.97 -29.54 16.68
CA THR A 23 32.04 -29.30 17.67
C THR A 23 31.62 -29.54 19.12
N SER A 24 30.40 -30.05 19.37
CA SER A 24 29.94 -30.36 20.72
C SER A 24 30.50 -31.71 21.17
N PRO A 25 30.92 -31.88 22.45
CA PRO A 25 31.37 -33.17 22.99
C PRO A 25 30.37 -34.33 22.84
N SER A 26 29.11 -34.05 22.53
CA SER A 26 28.07 -35.05 22.23
C SER A 26 28.09 -35.58 20.78
N ALA A 27 28.98 -35.08 19.92
CA ALA A 27 29.09 -35.47 18.51
C ALA A 27 29.92 -36.74 18.30
N ASP A 28 30.77 -37.10 19.25
CA ASP A 28 31.60 -38.32 19.20
C ASP A 28 30.92 -39.52 19.85
N VAL A 29 29.67 -39.74 19.47
CA VAL A 29 28.96 -40.97 19.79
C VAL A 29 29.16 -41.95 18.65
N ASP A 30 29.48 -43.21 18.98
CA ASP A 30 29.66 -44.31 18.04
C ASP A 30 28.53 -44.35 17.00
N LYS A 31 28.88 -44.02 15.75
CA LYS A 31 27.95 -44.01 14.62
C LYS A 31 27.72 -45.41 14.04
N SER A 32 28.20 -46.46 14.69
CA SER A 32 28.07 -47.87 14.26
C SER A 32 26.60 -48.31 14.14
N LEU A 33 25.68 -47.66 14.85
CA LEU A 33 24.23 -47.92 14.74
C LEU A 33 23.57 -47.25 13.52
N LYS A 34 24.27 -46.35 12.80
CA LYS A 34 23.76 -45.70 11.58
C LYS A 34 23.93 -46.55 10.32
N SER A 35 24.85 -47.53 10.32
CA SER A 35 25.06 -48.44 9.18
C SER A 35 24.18 -49.68 9.21
N MET A 36 23.46 -49.92 10.31
CA MET A 36 22.49 -51.02 10.34
C MET A 36 21.29 -50.68 9.44
N PRO A 37 20.80 -51.64 8.64
CA PRO A 37 19.61 -51.42 7.83
C PRO A 37 18.44 -51.04 8.74
N ARG A 38 17.77 -49.93 8.41
CA ARG A 38 16.54 -49.51 9.07
C ARG A 38 15.54 -50.66 8.95
N VAL A 39 15.01 -51.15 10.07
CA VAL A 39 13.86 -52.07 10.04
C VAL A 39 12.73 -51.35 9.31
N GLU A 40 12.39 -51.85 8.12
CA GLU A 40 11.27 -51.37 7.30
C GLU A 40 10.01 -51.39 8.16
N ALA A 41 9.38 -50.23 8.34
CA ALA A 41 8.11 -50.16 9.03
C ALA A 41 7.08 -50.97 8.22
N PRO A 42 6.15 -51.70 8.86
CA PRO A 42 5.12 -52.41 8.13
C PRO A 42 4.40 -51.45 7.19
N ALA A 43 4.22 -51.87 5.95
CA ALA A 43 3.63 -51.08 4.86
C ALA A 43 2.41 -50.30 5.37
N LYS A 44 2.44 -48.98 5.16
CA LYS A 44 1.36 -48.08 5.56
C LYS A 44 0.07 -48.57 4.91
N GLN A 45 -0.80 -49.19 5.73
CA GLN A 45 -2.19 -49.43 5.37
C GLN A 45 -2.80 -48.10 4.90
N PRO A 46 -3.54 -48.06 3.77
CA PRO A 46 -4.19 -46.83 3.35
C PRO A 46 -5.25 -46.47 4.39
N LEU A 47 -4.97 -45.48 5.23
CA LEU A 47 -5.96 -44.89 6.14
C LEU A 47 -6.99 -44.11 5.31
N ILE A 48 -7.92 -44.83 4.70
CA ILE A 48 -9.11 -44.23 4.08
C ILE A 48 -10.15 -44.01 5.19
N HIS A 49 -9.88 -43.06 6.08
CA HIS A 49 -10.94 -42.51 6.92
C HIS A 49 -11.48 -41.27 6.22
N ALA A 50 -12.43 -41.48 5.30
CA ALA A 50 -13.31 -40.43 4.83
C ALA A 50 -14.30 -40.08 5.96
N ALA A 51 -13.81 -39.45 7.02
CA ALA A 51 -14.64 -38.90 8.08
C ALA A 51 -15.14 -37.54 7.61
N GLY A 52 -16.43 -37.46 7.27
CA GLY A 52 -17.12 -36.19 7.06
C GLY A 52 -16.79 -35.23 8.21
N ILE A 53 -16.44 -33.99 7.87
CA ILE A 53 -15.99 -32.96 8.82
C ILE A 53 -17.21 -32.51 9.64
N SER A 54 -17.69 -33.36 10.55
CA SER A 54 -18.59 -32.97 11.61
C SER A 54 -17.73 -32.44 12.75
N LYS A 55 -17.23 -31.21 12.61
CA LYS A 55 -16.77 -30.49 13.80
C LYS A 55 -18.02 -30.27 14.65
N LYS A 56 -18.26 -31.15 15.63
CA LYS A 56 -19.27 -30.92 16.66
C LYS A 56 -19.04 -29.49 17.14
N LYS A 57 -20.01 -28.59 16.99
CA LYS A 57 -19.93 -27.24 17.53
C LYS A 57 -19.86 -27.41 19.04
N SER A 58 -18.65 -27.60 19.56
CA SER A 58 -18.43 -27.72 20.99
C SER A 58 -18.92 -26.43 21.59
N LYS A 59 -19.82 -26.52 22.57
CA LYS A 59 -20.31 -25.38 23.36
C LYS A 59 -19.12 -24.45 23.62
N THR A 60 -19.27 -23.17 23.31
CA THR A 60 -18.19 -22.17 23.40
C THR A 60 -17.56 -22.27 24.79
N LYS A 61 -16.34 -22.80 24.85
CA LYS A 61 -15.57 -22.84 26.10
C LYS A 61 -15.33 -21.39 26.53
N ALA A 62 -15.37 -21.13 27.83
CA ALA A 62 -15.01 -19.82 28.35
C ALA A 62 -13.59 -19.46 27.88
N MET A 63 -13.44 -18.24 27.35
CA MET A 63 -12.16 -17.74 26.85
C MET A 63 -11.14 -17.71 28.00
N SER A 64 -9.95 -18.25 27.77
CA SER A 64 -8.83 -18.09 28.70
C SER A 64 -8.47 -16.60 28.86
N ARG A 65 -7.90 -16.22 30.01
CA ARG A 65 -7.42 -14.84 30.26
C ARG A 65 -6.52 -14.33 29.13
N ALA A 66 -5.57 -15.15 28.67
CA ALA A 66 -4.68 -14.77 27.57
C ALA A 66 -5.42 -14.54 26.24
N GLN A 67 -6.50 -15.28 26.00
CA GLN A 67 -7.33 -15.10 24.81
C GLN A 67 -8.16 -13.82 24.91
N ARG A 68 -8.69 -13.51 26.09
CA ARG A 68 -9.40 -12.25 26.35
C ARG A 68 -8.50 -11.04 26.16
N LEU A 69 -7.26 -11.08 26.67
CA LEU A 69 -6.27 -10.00 26.48
C LEU A 69 -5.93 -9.80 24.99
N ARG A 70 -5.76 -10.89 24.23
CA ARG A 70 -5.56 -10.79 22.77
C ARG A 70 -6.77 -10.18 22.06
N GLN A 71 -7.97 -10.58 22.46
CA GLN A 71 -9.22 -10.04 21.91
C GLN A 71 -9.35 -8.55 22.20
N GLN A 72 -9.12 -8.13 23.44
CA GLN A 72 -9.13 -6.73 23.83
C GLN A 72 -8.14 -5.92 22.99
N LYS A 73 -6.88 -6.38 22.88
CA LYS A 73 -5.87 -5.73 22.03
C LYS A 73 -6.25 -5.71 20.54
N SER A 74 -6.99 -6.69 20.05
CA SER A 74 -7.50 -6.67 18.66
C SER A 74 -8.62 -5.66 18.46
N ILE A 75 -9.47 -5.47 19.48
CA ILE A 75 -10.55 -4.47 19.47
C ILE A 75 -9.94 -3.07 19.50
N GLU A 76 -9.01 -2.80 20.42
CA GLU A 76 -8.30 -1.51 20.50
C GLU A 76 -7.61 -1.15 19.17
N ARG A 77 -6.99 -2.13 18.50
CA ARG A 77 -6.42 -1.90 17.16
C ARG A 77 -7.49 -1.61 16.12
N ALA A 78 -8.63 -2.30 16.15
CA ALA A 78 -9.72 -2.06 15.21
C ALA A 78 -10.29 -0.64 15.38
N GLU A 79 -10.46 -0.18 16.62
CA GLU A 79 -10.91 1.19 16.95
C GLU A 79 -9.95 2.23 16.37
N SER A 80 -8.64 2.10 16.63
CA SER A 80 -7.66 3.05 16.05
C SER A 80 -7.63 3.07 14.52
N VAL A 81 -7.91 1.94 13.85
CA VAL A 81 -8.00 1.90 12.39
C VAL A 81 -9.28 2.57 11.91
N MET A 82 -10.40 2.42 12.63
CA MET A 82 -11.64 3.12 12.32
C MET A 82 -11.46 4.64 12.40
N ASP A 83 -10.84 5.16 13.45
CA ASP A 83 -10.55 6.59 13.58
C ASP A 83 -9.68 7.12 12.43
N GLN A 84 -8.66 6.36 12.03
CA GLN A 84 -7.83 6.69 10.88
C GLN A 84 -8.61 6.69 9.56
N LEU A 85 -9.54 5.76 9.38
CA LEU A 85 -10.36 5.69 8.18
C LEU A 85 -11.35 6.86 8.14
N GLU A 86 -11.99 7.18 9.25
CA GLU A 86 -12.92 8.30 9.36
C GLU A 86 -12.23 9.63 9.04
N THR A 87 -11.04 9.88 9.61
CA THR A 87 -10.26 11.08 9.31
C THR A 87 -9.80 11.14 7.85
N LYS A 88 -9.42 10.02 7.24
CA LYS A 88 -9.05 9.95 5.81
C LYS A 88 -10.25 10.22 4.91
N VAL A 89 -11.42 9.67 5.23
CA VAL A 89 -12.67 9.89 4.50
C VAL A 89 -13.12 11.34 4.60
N ALA A 90 -13.08 11.94 5.79
CA ALA A 90 -13.39 13.36 5.97
C ALA A 90 -12.45 14.25 5.12
N LYS A 91 -11.14 13.96 5.13
CA LYS A 91 -10.14 14.67 4.31
C LYS A 91 -10.39 14.48 2.82
N SER A 92 -10.72 13.27 2.35
CA SER A 92 -10.99 13.02 0.92
C SER A 92 -12.25 13.74 0.45
N ILE A 93 -13.31 13.75 1.26
CA ILE A 93 -14.54 14.48 0.96
C ILE A 93 -14.26 15.99 0.91
N GLY A 94 -13.49 16.52 1.86
CA GLY A 94 -13.08 17.93 1.85
C GLY A 94 -12.31 18.32 0.58
N LYS A 95 -11.35 17.49 0.16
CA LYS A 95 -10.62 17.69 -1.11
C LYS A 95 -11.53 17.62 -2.33
N ALA A 96 -12.45 16.66 -2.38
CA ALA A 96 -13.41 16.53 -3.48
C ALA A 96 -14.32 17.76 -3.57
N LYS A 97 -14.80 18.28 -2.43
CA LYS A 97 -15.58 19.53 -2.38
C LYS A 97 -14.79 20.72 -2.93
N ALA A 98 -13.52 20.87 -2.54
CA ALA A 98 -12.67 21.96 -3.03
C ALA A 98 -12.42 21.86 -4.55
N VAL A 99 -12.19 20.65 -5.08
CA VAL A 99 -12.02 20.44 -6.52
C VAL A 99 -13.32 20.76 -7.27
N ASN A 100 -14.47 20.29 -6.78
CA ASN A 100 -15.76 20.55 -7.41
C ASN A 100 -16.13 22.04 -7.37
N ALA A 101 -15.87 22.73 -6.26
CA ALA A 101 -16.08 24.18 -6.15
C ALA A 101 -15.22 24.94 -7.15
N ARG A 102 -13.93 24.60 -7.25
CA ARG A 102 -13.02 25.20 -8.23
C ARG A 102 -13.47 24.91 -9.66
N LYS A 103 -13.89 23.67 -9.95
CA LYS A 103 -14.42 23.31 -11.27
C LYS A 103 -15.63 24.18 -11.62
N ALA A 104 -16.61 24.31 -10.72
CA ALA A 104 -17.78 25.14 -10.97
C ALA A 104 -17.43 26.61 -11.23
N GLN A 105 -16.47 27.17 -10.50
CA GLN A 105 -15.97 28.53 -10.74
C GLN A 105 -15.34 28.68 -12.13
N TRP A 106 -14.56 27.69 -12.58
CA TRP A 106 -13.97 27.70 -13.92
C TRP A 106 -15.01 27.55 -15.03
N GLU A 107 -15.98 26.65 -14.86
CA GLU A 107 -17.06 26.46 -15.84
C GLU A 107 -17.91 27.73 -15.98
N ASP A 108 -18.19 28.44 -14.88
CA ASP A 108 -18.91 29.72 -14.90
C ASP A 108 -18.11 30.84 -15.60
N LEU A 109 -16.82 30.97 -15.30
CA LEU A 109 -15.95 31.94 -15.97
C LEU A 109 -15.81 31.64 -17.47
N ASN A 110 -15.63 30.38 -17.84
CA ASN A 110 -15.53 29.97 -19.24
C ASN A 110 -16.86 30.16 -19.96
N SER A 111 -17.99 29.81 -19.35
CA SER A 111 -19.31 30.04 -19.95
C SER A 111 -19.57 31.52 -20.20
N LYS A 112 -19.15 32.40 -19.28
CA LYS A 112 -19.24 33.86 -19.46
C LYS A 112 -18.32 34.36 -20.57
N HIS A 113 -17.09 33.83 -20.64
CA HIS A 113 -16.15 34.16 -21.70
C HIS A 113 -16.68 33.72 -23.07
N ASP A 114 -17.17 32.49 -23.20
CA ASP A 114 -17.72 31.96 -24.45
C ASP A 114 -18.97 32.73 -24.87
N ALA A 115 -19.84 33.13 -23.93
CA ALA A 115 -20.97 33.99 -24.20
C ALA A 115 -20.52 35.40 -24.67
N ALA A 116 -19.49 35.98 -24.04
CA ALA A 116 -18.97 37.28 -24.44
C ALA A 116 -18.30 37.24 -25.82
N VAL A 117 -17.53 36.19 -26.12
CA VAL A 117 -16.93 35.96 -27.44
C VAL A 117 -18.01 35.79 -28.50
N LYS A 118 -19.06 35.02 -28.20
CA LYS A 118 -20.20 34.84 -29.13
C LYS A 118 -20.90 36.16 -29.42
N ILE A 119 -21.18 36.99 -28.40
CA ILE A 119 -21.78 38.30 -28.58
C ILE A 119 -20.87 39.20 -29.43
N LEU A 120 -19.57 39.21 -29.14
CA LEU A 120 -18.61 40.02 -29.89
C LEU A 120 -18.58 39.61 -31.37
N GLN A 121 -18.60 38.30 -31.64
CA GLN A 121 -18.61 37.77 -33.00
C GLN A 121 -19.92 38.09 -33.74
N GLU A 122 -21.08 37.95 -33.08
CA GLU A 122 -22.37 38.32 -33.67
C GLU A 122 -22.46 39.83 -33.98
N THR A 123 -21.93 40.69 -33.10
CA THR A 123 -21.84 42.13 -33.37
C THR A 123 -20.84 42.48 -34.48
N GLN A 124 -19.78 41.69 -34.64
CA GLN A 124 -18.77 41.91 -35.67
C GLN A 124 -19.28 41.46 -37.04
N ASP A 125 -20.03 40.35 -37.10
CA ASP A 125 -20.71 39.86 -38.31
C ASP A 125 -21.82 40.82 -38.78
N ASP A 126 -22.55 41.47 -37.85
CA ASP A 126 -23.58 42.48 -38.19
C ASP A 126 -22.97 43.80 -38.74
N GLU A 127 -21.81 44.23 -38.23
CA GLU A 127 -21.09 45.43 -38.70
C GLU A 127 -20.28 45.18 -40.00
N GLU A 128 -19.89 43.92 -40.28
CA GLU A 128 -19.19 43.53 -41.51
C GLU A 128 -20.15 43.42 -42.73
N MET A 129 -21.47 43.37 -42.52
CA MET A 129 -22.47 43.47 -43.60
C MET A 129 -22.71 44.91 -44.11
N GLU A 130 -22.17 45.93 -43.45
CA GLU A 130 -22.24 47.35 -43.89
C GLU A 130 -20.91 47.85 -44.51
N SER A 131 -19.86 47.02 -44.58
CA SER A 131 -18.58 47.42 -45.17
C SER A 131 -17.94 46.36 -46.08
N GLU A 132 -18.33 46.37 -47.36
CA GLU A 132 -17.47 45.78 -48.40
C GLU A 132 -16.12 46.50 -48.42
N GLN A 133 -15.02 45.80 -48.08
CA GLN A 133 -13.73 45.79 -48.81
C GLN A 133 -12.72 44.85 -48.10
N PRO A 134 -11.99 43.99 -48.83
CA PRO A 134 -11.16 42.94 -48.25
C PRO A 134 -9.77 43.47 -47.87
N SER A 135 -9.30 43.17 -46.65
CA SER A 135 -7.88 43.30 -46.34
C SER A 135 -7.38 42.12 -45.50
N GLU A 136 -6.38 41.45 -46.06
CA GLU A 136 -5.65 40.35 -45.49
C GLU A 136 -4.87 40.78 -44.23
N THR A 137 -4.76 39.92 -43.22
CA THR A 137 -3.49 39.29 -42.78
C THR A 137 -3.42 38.92 -41.29
N THR A 138 -2.75 37.79 -41.05
CA THR A 138 -2.05 37.36 -39.83
C THR A 138 -2.82 36.60 -38.74
N THR A 139 -2.93 35.29 -38.95
CA THR A 139 -3.04 34.28 -37.90
C THR A 139 -1.80 34.32 -37.00
N ASN A 140 -1.90 34.82 -35.76
CA ASN A 140 -0.84 34.72 -34.78
C ASN A 140 -1.18 33.64 -33.73
N SER A 141 -0.58 32.47 -33.90
CA SER A 141 -0.71 31.34 -32.99
C SER A 141 0.10 31.60 -31.72
N HIS A 142 -0.56 32.00 -30.64
CA HIS A 142 0.04 32.01 -29.31
C HIS A 142 -0.06 30.63 -28.66
N GLN A 143 1.01 29.85 -28.75
CA GLN A 143 1.25 28.71 -27.85
C GLN A 143 1.86 29.24 -26.54
N PRO A 144 1.32 28.93 -25.36
CA PRO A 144 2.00 29.26 -24.11
C PRO A 144 3.21 28.35 -23.89
N ILE A 145 4.38 28.96 -23.79
CA ILE A 145 5.62 28.32 -23.37
C ILE A 145 5.44 27.90 -21.90
N ILE A 146 5.36 26.59 -21.65
CA ILE A 146 5.34 26.02 -20.30
C ILE A 146 6.77 26.06 -19.75
N SER A 147 7.12 27.16 -19.08
CA SER A 147 8.32 27.26 -18.26
C SER A 147 8.20 26.31 -17.05
N HIS A 148 8.89 25.18 -17.10
CA HIS A 148 9.06 24.30 -15.95
C HIS A 148 10.10 24.92 -15.00
N ALA A 149 9.68 25.91 -14.23
CA ALA A 149 10.45 26.46 -13.12
C ALA A 149 9.75 26.08 -11.82
N GLY A 150 10.32 25.12 -11.08
CA GLY A 150 9.79 24.68 -9.80
C GLY A 150 10.51 23.47 -9.26
N GLY A 151 11.82 23.64 -8.99
CA GLY A 151 12.57 22.67 -8.20
C GLY A 151 11.91 22.45 -6.85
N ASN A 152 11.71 21.18 -6.52
CA ASN A 152 11.22 20.72 -5.24
C ASN A 152 12.26 21.08 -4.16
N ILE A 153 12.07 22.18 -3.44
CA ILE A 153 12.84 22.48 -2.22
C ILE A 153 12.02 21.94 -1.06
N ILE A 154 12.38 20.73 -0.64
CA ILE A 154 11.99 20.14 0.64
C ILE A 154 12.78 20.90 1.73
N PRO A 155 12.15 21.54 2.73
CA PRO A 155 12.89 22.03 3.88
C PRO A 155 13.41 20.82 4.70
N PRO A 156 14.66 20.81 5.18
CA PRO A 156 15.14 19.76 6.06
C PRO A 156 14.48 19.89 7.44
N ASP A 157 13.77 18.83 7.86
CA ASP A 157 13.34 18.61 9.25
C ASP A 157 14.57 18.52 10.16
N THR A 158 14.84 19.57 10.94
CA THR A 158 15.71 19.50 12.12
C THR A 158 14.87 19.00 13.30
N HIS A 159 14.93 17.69 13.56
CA HIS A 159 14.56 17.15 14.86
C HIS A 159 15.75 17.34 15.81
N GLU A 160 15.67 18.30 16.73
CA GLU A 160 16.53 18.29 17.91
C GLU A 160 15.82 17.49 18.99
N VAL A 161 16.37 16.32 19.26
CA VAL A 161 16.13 15.55 20.48
C VAL A 161 16.92 16.24 21.58
N ILE A 162 16.23 17.00 22.44
CA ILE A 162 16.76 17.35 23.75
C ILE A 162 16.07 16.42 24.73
N ASP A 163 16.76 15.31 25.00
CA ASP A 163 16.59 14.52 26.21
C ASP A 163 17.13 15.38 27.37
N GLU A 164 16.24 15.90 28.20
CA GLU A 164 16.59 16.34 29.55
C GLU A 164 15.76 15.51 30.54
N ASP A 165 16.38 14.39 30.92
CA ASP A 165 16.12 13.70 32.18
C ASP A 165 16.36 14.67 33.36
N ASP A 166 15.62 14.43 34.45
CA ASP A 166 15.92 14.78 35.84
C ASP A 166 15.82 16.24 36.32
N GLU A 167 14.62 16.66 36.75
CA GLU A 167 14.49 17.33 38.06
C GLU A 167 13.07 17.18 38.66
N ILE A 168 12.89 16.10 39.43
CA ILE A 168 11.98 16.10 40.58
C ILE A 168 12.74 16.75 41.72
N THR A 169 12.19 17.82 42.29
CA THR A 169 12.39 18.23 43.69
C THR A 169 11.06 18.72 44.24
#